data_AF-A0A6J5TR00-F1
#
_entry.id   AF-A0A6J5TR00-F1
#
_cell.length_a   1.000
_cell.length_b   1.000
_cell.length_c   1.000
_cell.angle_alpha   90.00
_cell.angle_beta   90.00
_cell.angle_gamma   90.00
#
_symmetry.space_group_name_H-M   'P 1'
#
loop_
_entity.id
_entity.type
_entity.pdbx_description
1 polymer ?
#
loop_
_entity_poly.entity_id
_entity_poly.type
_entity_poly.pdbx_seq_one_letter_code
_entity_poly.pdbx_strand_id
1 'polypeptide(L)'
;MRKGAKRKVSQREDNKENSTKPDNHKEHPSKASTRSKRVKASHPESEPEYLEEPRNLEDLWKAAFPVGTEWDQLDAVYRFKWDFSNLEQAFEEGGKLYGIGNNKVYLFGGTEPQQVPFKGKLEIVYIPIVVAVVSPCPPSDKIGIKSVQRETEEIVPMKEMKMDWVPYIPLDKRDRQVVEYGRKSPQIFVLGCTQRRAALKHMKIDRLKKFDYCLPYLMPIKEEELELSTEVDILFPAEPNPPVYCVFDWQFDEVEEFADDRIKEEELSADQKDAFMEFVKEKVRQQKRENREKKEARRQAFEKMSVEAKAAFENLKYYKFYPVQTADTPDISAVKASYINRYYNKAHEVL
;
A
#
# COMPACT_ATOMS: atom_id res chain seq x y z
N MET A 1 14.09 35.38 52.42
CA MET A 1 15.36 36.14 52.29
C MET A 1 16.03 35.70 50.98
N ARG A 2 15.98 36.51 49.90
CA ARG A 2 17.08 37.32 49.31
C ARG A 2 18.35 36.49 49.01
N LYS A 3 19.05 36.51 47.86
CA LYS A 3 19.11 37.14 46.51
C LYS A 3 20.09 36.22 45.74
N GLY A 4 20.10 35.96 44.43
CA GLY A 4 19.95 36.81 43.25
C GLY A 4 21.33 37.13 42.63
N ALA A 5 21.62 36.66 41.40
CA ALA A 5 22.51 37.24 40.35
C ALA A 5 23.08 36.13 39.42
N LYS A 6 23.42 36.31 38.15
CA LYS A 6 22.96 37.15 37.00
C LYS A 6 23.77 36.64 35.77
N ARG A 7 23.17 36.77 34.58
CA ARG A 7 23.68 36.44 33.24
C ARG A 7 25.04 37.07 32.89
N LYS A 8 25.73 36.52 31.87
CA LYS A 8 26.52 37.35 30.92
C LYS A 8 26.40 36.85 29.48
N VAL A 9 25.84 37.72 28.65
CA VAL A 9 25.90 37.77 27.17
C VAL A 9 27.18 38.52 26.79
N SER A 10 27.81 38.20 25.67
CA SER A 10 28.85 39.02 25.06
C SER A 10 28.53 39.23 23.57
N GLN A 11 28.37 40.48 23.18
CA GLN A 11 28.37 40.95 21.79
C GLN A 11 29.15 42.28 21.74
N ARG A 12 30.00 42.38 20.71
CA ARG A 12 30.49 43.57 19.97
C ARG A 12 31.51 44.53 20.59
N GLU A 13 32.59 44.72 19.84
CA GLU A 13 33.17 46.01 19.36
C GLU A 13 33.62 45.70 17.89
N ASP A 14 33.04 46.26 16.83
CA ASP A 14 33.09 47.63 16.28
C ASP A 14 34.52 48.19 16.10
N ASN A 15 34.96 48.26 14.84
CA ASN A 15 35.91 49.27 14.39
C ASN A 15 35.54 49.72 12.96
N LYS A 16 35.29 51.03 12.84
CA LYS A 16 34.81 51.75 11.66
C LYS A 16 35.63 53.03 11.59
N GLU A 17 36.24 53.34 10.44
CA GLU A 17 36.68 54.66 9.94
C GLU A 17 37.65 54.44 8.76
N ASN A 18 37.73 55.22 7.68
CA ASN A 18 36.87 56.22 7.05
C ASN A 18 37.46 56.53 5.65
N SER A 19 36.61 56.92 4.68
CA SER A 19 36.84 57.90 3.58
C SER A 19 38.07 57.75 2.64
N THR A 20 38.00 57.88 1.30
CA THR A 20 37.65 59.11 0.54
C THR A 20 37.68 58.82 -0.99
N LYS A 21 36.76 59.41 -1.78
CA LYS A 21 36.83 59.54 -3.26
C LYS A 21 37.66 60.79 -3.66
N PRO A 22 38.08 60.94 -4.94
CA PRO A 22 37.40 61.95 -5.78
C PRO A 22 37.29 61.62 -7.29
N ASP A 23 36.40 62.35 -7.98
CA ASP A 23 36.13 62.43 -9.43
C ASP A 23 37.22 63.20 -10.22
N ASN A 24 37.43 62.92 -11.54
CA ASN A 24 36.86 63.67 -12.69
C ASN A 24 37.55 63.43 -14.07
N HIS A 25 36.72 63.26 -15.12
CA HIS A 25 36.83 63.52 -16.59
C HIS A 25 38.15 63.46 -17.42
N LYS A 26 38.13 62.74 -18.57
CA LYS A 26 38.27 63.26 -19.97
C LYS A 26 38.27 62.17 -21.08
N GLU A 27 38.10 62.62 -22.32
CA GLU A 27 37.49 62.01 -23.52
C GLU A 27 38.39 61.12 -24.45
N HIS A 28 37.72 60.20 -25.18
CA HIS A 28 37.86 59.60 -26.54
C HIS A 28 39.15 59.75 -27.42
N PRO A 29 39.50 58.79 -28.34
CA PRO A 29 38.74 58.61 -29.61
C PRO A 29 38.80 57.28 -30.43
N SER A 30 37.80 57.15 -31.33
CA SER A 30 37.83 56.63 -32.72
C SER A 30 37.93 55.11 -33.02
N LYS A 31 36.90 54.54 -33.68
CA LYS A 31 36.79 54.35 -35.14
C LYS A 31 35.63 53.41 -35.49
N ALA A 32 34.89 53.79 -36.52
CA ALA A 32 33.80 53.01 -37.12
C ALA A 32 34.33 51.77 -37.88
N SER A 33 33.61 50.66 -37.78
CA SER A 33 33.61 49.63 -38.82
C SER A 33 32.19 49.09 -39.02
N THR A 34 31.68 49.31 -40.22
CA THR A 34 30.45 48.76 -40.82
C THR A 34 30.24 47.28 -40.55
N ARG A 35 29.06 46.90 -40.03
CA ARG A 35 28.60 45.49 -40.03
C ARG A 35 27.26 45.37 -40.75
N SER A 36 27.29 44.56 -41.79
CA SER A 36 26.24 44.16 -42.72
C SER A 36 24.90 43.80 -42.07
N LYS A 37 23.79 44.22 -42.69
CA LYS A 37 22.43 43.70 -42.47
C LYS A 37 22.43 42.17 -42.58
N ARG A 38 22.13 41.46 -41.49
CA ARG A 38 21.76 40.04 -41.52
C ARG A 38 20.25 39.97 -41.46
N VAL A 39 19.64 39.49 -42.55
CA VAL A 39 18.20 39.22 -42.64
C VAL A 39 17.85 38.17 -41.58
N LYS A 40 16.90 38.50 -40.72
CA LYS A 40 16.39 37.62 -39.66
C LYS A 40 15.48 36.59 -40.36
N ALA A 41 15.95 35.36 -40.49
CA ALA A 41 15.09 34.26 -40.92
C ALA A 41 13.99 34.08 -39.86
N SER A 42 12.74 34.17 -40.27
CA SER A 42 11.57 33.87 -39.44
C SER A 42 11.61 32.40 -39.05
N HIS A 43 11.72 32.12 -37.74
CA HIS A 43 11.38 30.80 -37.25
C HIS A 43 9.89 30.55 -37.54
N PRO A 44 9.50 29.36 -38.04
CA PRO A 44 8.09 28.99 -38.05
C PRO A 44 7.60 29.01 -36.61
N GLU A 45 6.50 29.71 -36.36
CA GLU A 45 5.76 29.61 -35.10
C GLU A 45 5.36 28.14 -34.94
N SER A 46 6.01 27.45 -34.00
CA SER A 46 5.52 26.17 -33.52
C SER A 46 4.12 26.43 -32.94
N GLU A 47 3.12 25.72 -33.46
CA GLU A 47 1.80 25.68 -32.85
C GLU A 47 1.97 25.44 -31.34
N PRO A 48 1.26 26.18 -30.48
CA PRO A 48 1.37 25.93 -29.04
C PRO A 48 0.92 24.49 -28.80
N GLU A 49 1.86 23.67 -28.35
CA GLU A 49 1.59 22.31 -27.89
C GLU A 49 0.61 22.47 -26.73
N TYR A 50 -0.68 22.25 -27.02
CA TYR A 50 -1.75 22.40 -26.05
C TYR A 50 -1.60 21.24 -25.07
N LEU A 51 -0.84 21.46 -24.00
CA LEU A 51 -0.76 20.53 -22.90
C LEU A 51 -2.18 20.42 -22.33
N GLU A 52 -2.82 19.29 -22.56
CA GLU A 52 -4.12 19.00 -21.94
C GLU A 52 -3.99 19.20 -20.44
N GLU A 53 -4.85 20.05 -19.87
CA GLU A 53 -4.89 20.24 -18.43
C GLU A 53 -5.26 18.89 -17.78
N PRO A 54 -4.50 18.45 -16.76
CA PRO A 54 -4.73 17.16 -16.13
C PRO A 54 -6.14 17.13 -15.49
N ARG A 55 -6.84 16.00 -15.66
CA ARG A 55 -8.19 15.83 -15.11
C ARG A 55 -8.12 15.87 -13.59
N ASN A 56 -9.14 16.43 -12.94
CA ASN A 56 -9.06 16.75 -11.51
C ASN A 56 -8.69 15.57 -10.60
N LEU A 57 -9.12 14.36 -10.97
CA LEU A 57 -8.89 13.11 -10.24
C LEU A 57 -7.92 12.15 -10.97
N GLU A 58 -7.20 12.61 -12.00
CA GLU A 58 -6.33 11.76 -12.85
C GLU A 58 -5.26 11.01 -12.06
N ASP A 59 -4.75 11.61 -10.99
CA ASP A 59 -3.71 11.02 -10.15
C ASP A 59 -4.25 10.25 -8.94
N LEU A 60 -5.58 10.11 -8.80
CA LEU A 60 -6.22 9.47 -7.65
C LEU A 60 -5.75 8.03 -7.46
N TRP A 61 -5.67 7.25 -8.55
CA TRP A 61 -5.18 5.87 -8.49
C TRP A 61 -3.70 5.79 -8.09
N LYS A 62 -2.89 6.79 -8.46
CA LYS A 62 -1.47 6.88 -8.09
C LYS A 62 -1.29 7.28 -6.63
N ALA A 63 -2.24 8.05 -6.08
CA ALA A 63 -2.25 8.45 -4.69
C ALA A 63 -2.59 7.28 -3.74
N ALA A 64 -3.33 6.28 -4.22
CA ALA A 64 -3.55 5.03 -3.50
C ALA A 64 -2.29 4.15 -3.54
N PHE A 65 -1.66 3.92 -2.39
CA PHE A 65 -0.45 3.10 -2.34
C PHE A 65 -0.79 1.65 -2.73
N PRO A 66 -0.03 1.01 -3.64
CA PRO A 66 -0.25 -0.37 -4.04
C PRO A 66 0.25 -1.32 -2.94
N VAL A 67 -0.65 -1.66 -2.02
CA VAL A 67 -0.35 -2.47 -0.83
C VAL A 67 -0.05 -3.91 -1.25
N GLY A 68 1.01 -4.49 -0.68
CA GLY A 68 1.40 -5.88 -0.99
C GLY A 68 2.11 -6.04 -2.32
N THR A 69 2.51 -4.95 -2.98
CA THR A 69 3.38 -5.03 -4.16
C THR A 69 4.83 -5.09 -3.72
N GLU A 70 5.57 -6.04 -4.28
CA GLU A 70 7.01 -6.18 -4.05
C GLU A 70 7.75 -4.90 -4.45
N TRP A 71 8.64 -4.43 -3.57
CA TRP A 71 9.27 -3.11 -3.73
C TRP A 71 10.09 -2.95 -5.02
N ASP A 72 10.73 -4.03 -5.47
CA ASP A 72 11.48 -4.11 -6.72
C ASP A 72 10.57 -4.11 -7.96
N GLN A 73 9.31 -4.51 -7.81
CA GLN A 73 8.31 -4.54 -8.89
C GLN A 73 7.45 -3.27 -8.98
N LEU A 74 7.51 -2.38 -7.97
CA LEU A 74 6.72 -1.15 -7.97
C LEU A 74 6.93 -0.27 -9.21
N ASP A 75 8.14 -0.19 -9.75
CA ASP A 75 8.38 0.58 -10.98
C ASP A 75 7.71 -0.06 -12.21
N ALA A 76 7.56 -1.38 -12.24
CA ALA A 76 6.89 -2.10 -13.31
C ALA A 76 5.37 -1.80 -13.36
N VAL A 77 4.76 -1.48 -12.22
CA VAL A 77 3.34 -1.06 -12.14
C VAL A 77 3.09 0.18 -12.97
N TYR A 78 4.03 1.13 -12.97
CA TYR A 78 3.93 2.41 -13.66
C TYR A 78 4.53 2.38 -15.08
N ARG A 79 4.89 1.20 -15.60
CA ARG A 79 5.45 1.03 -16.95
C ARG A 79 4.47 1.49 -18.05
N PHE A 80 3.17 1.32 -17.82
CA PHE A 80 2.13 1.69 -18.78
C PHE A 80 1.41 2.95 -18.34
N LYS A 81 0.90 3.73 -19.31
CA LYS A 81 -0.01 4.85 -19.05
C LYS A 81 -1.42 4.30 -18.83
N TRP A 82 -1.65 3.70 -17.68
CA TRP A 82 -2.95 3.18 -17.28
C TRP A 82 -4.00 4.29 -17.22
N ASP A 83 -5.16 4.06 -17.81
CA ASP A 83 -6.30 4.97 -17.73
C ASP A 83 -7.29 4.51 -16.65
N PHE A 84 -7.56 5.38 -15.69
CA PHE A 84 -8.55 5.16 -14.62
C PHE A 84 -9.71 6.15 -14.74
N SER A 85 -10.06 6.56 -15.96
CA SER A 85 -11.23 7.39 -16.24
C SER A 85 -12.53 6.85 -15.65
N ASN A 86 -12.70 5.53 -15.59
CA ASN A 86 -13.82 4.87 -14.92
C ASN A 86 -13.88 5.16 -13.41
N LEU A 87 -12.73 5.25 -12.72
CA LEU A 87 -12.66 5.63 -11.30
C LEU A 87 -13.07 7.09 -11.11
N GLU A 88 -12.65 7.98 -12.00
CA GLU A 88 -13.01 9.40 -11.95
C GLU A 88 -14.51 9.60 -12.16
N GLN A 89 -15.06 8.98 -13.22
CA GLN A 89 -16.49 8.99 -13.55
C GLN A 89 -17.35 8.43 -12.42
N ALA A 90 -16.83 7.49 -11.62
CA ALA A 90 -17.56 6.97 -10.47
C ALA A 90 -17.86 8.05 -9.42
N PHE A 91 -17.08 9.12 -9.35
CA PHE A 91 -17.32 10.28 -8.46
C PHE A 91 -18.12 11.42 -9.10
N GLU A 92 -18.45 11.33 -10.39
CA GLU A 92 -19.23 12.34 -11.12
C GLU A 92 -20.73 12.07 -11.03
N GLU A 93 -21.57 13.03 -11.44
CA GLU A 93 -23.02 12.89 -11.38
C GLU A 93 -23.50 11.62 -12.12
N GLY A 94 -24.24 10.76 -11.41
CA GLY A 94 -24.69 9.45 -11.91
C GLY A 94 -23.70 8.30 -11.67
N GLY A 95 -22.47 8.59 -11.21
CA GLY A 95 -21.47 7.60 -10.83
C GLY A 95 -21.80 6.86 -9.52
N LYS A 96 -21.21 5.67 -9.35
CA LYS A 96 -21.49 4.77 -8.21
C LYS A 96 -21.04 5.31 -6.85
N LEU A 97 -20.07 6.22 -6.86
CA LEU A 97 -19.48 6.85 -5.67
C LEU A 97 -19.97 8.30 -5.50
N TYR A 98 -20.84 8.77 -6.39
CA TYR A 98 -21.49 10.06 -6.28
C TYR A 98 -22.75 10.00 -5.41
N GLY A 99 -23.04 11.06 -4.67
CA GLY A 99 -24.27 11.14 -3.87
C GLY A 99 -24.40 10.08 -2.77
N ILE A 100 -23.30 9.53 -2.25
CA ILE A 100 -23.26 8.44 -1.25
C ILE A 100 -23.74 8.84 0.17
N GLY A 101 -24.45 9.94 0.30
CA GLY A 101 -24.97 10.45 1.57
C GLY A 101 -23.88 10.82 2.57
N ASN A 102 -24.01 10.35 3.80
CA ASN A 102 -23.03 10.60 4.88
C ASN A 102 -21.80 9.69 4.80
N ASN A 103 -21.69 8.84 3.77
CA ASN A 103 -20.55 7.96 3.59
C ASN A 103 -19.36 8.71 3.00
N LYS A 104 -18.18 8.13 3.24
CA LYS A 104 -16.92 8.48 2.60
C LYS A 104 -16.45 7.30 1.76
N VAL A 105 -15.49 7.56 0.88
CA VAL A 105 -14.83 6.53 0.10
C VAL A 105 -13.40 6.37 0.58
N TYR A 106 -13.05 5.15 0.97
CA TYR A 106 -11.69 4.76 1.35
C TYR A 106 -11.10 3.90 0.24
N LEU A 107 -10.03 4.38 -0.39
CA LEU A 107 -9.38 3.75 -1.52
C LEU A 107 -8.06 3.11 -1.11
N PHE A 108 -7.83 1.87 -1.50
CA PHE A 108 -6.49 1.28 -1.42
C PHE A 108 -6.09 0.70 -2.77
N GLY A 109 -4.80 0.80 -3.09
CA GLY A 109 -4.22 0.21 -4.28
C GLY A 109 -3.78 -1.23 -4.01
N GLY A 110 -3.72 -2.02 -5.07
CA GLY A 110 -3.05 -3.31 -5.10
C GLY A 110 -2.49 -3.58 -6.48
N THR A 111 -1.82 -4.71 -6.65
CA THR A 111 -1.31 -5.17 -7.95
C THR A 111 -1.60 -6.63 -8.17
N GLU A 112 -2.01 -6.96 -9.39
CA GLU A 112 -2.24 -8.32 -9.82
C GLU A 112 -1.27 -8.68 -10.94
N PRO A 113 -0.21 -9.44 -10.65
CA PRO A 113 0.70 -9.93 -11.68
C PRO A 113 -0.04 -10.95 -12.55
N GLN A 114 -0.16 -10.67 -13.84
CA GLN A 114 -0.82 -11.54 -14.80
C GLN A 114 0.05 -11.73 -16.03
N GLN A 115 0.03 -12.94 -16.57
CA GLN A 115 0.70 -13.24 -17.82
C GLN A 115 -0.26 -12.95 -18.98
N VAL A 116 -0.04 -11.85 -19.70
CA VAL A 116 -0.96 -11.34 -20.72
C VAL A 116 -0.27 -11.09 -22.07
N PRO A 117 -0.96 -11.28 -23.21
CA PRO A 117 -0.42 -10.92 -24.51
C PRO A 117 -0.24 -9.40 -24.64
N PHE A 118 0.95 -8.97 -25.03
CA PHE A 118 1.24 -7.57 -25.37
C PHE A 118 2.20 -7.51 -26.56
N LYS A 119 1.83 -6.77 -27.61
CA LYS A 119 2.65 -6.58 -28.83
C LYS A 119 3.17 -7.91 -29.42
N GLY A 120 2.32 -8.94 -29.43
CA GLY A 120 2.65 -10.26 -29.99
C GLY A 120 3.54 -11.15 -29.10
N LYS A 121 3.81 -10.75 -27.86
CA LYS A 121 4.56 -11.55 -26.87
C LYS A 121 3.73 -11.74 -25.61
N LEU A 122 3.98 -12.83 -24.90
CA LEU A 122 3.38 -13.10 -23.61
C LEU A 122 4.29 -12.53 -22.52
N GLU A 123 3.84 -11.50 -21.80
CA GLU A 123 4.63 -10.81 -20.77
C GLU A 123 3.93 -10.88 -19.41
N ILE A 124 4.71 -10.91 -18.32
CA ILE A 124 4.18 -10.71 -16.98
C ILE A 124 3.97 -9.21 -16.78
N VAL A 125 2.74 -8.81 -16.52
CA VAL A 125 2.32 -7.43 -16.30
C VAL A 125 1.75 -7.30 -14.89
N TYR A 126 2.26 -6.33 -14.13
CA TYR A 126 1.74 -5.97 -12.82
C TYR A 126 0.60 -4.98 -12.98
N ILE A 127 -0.63 -5.50 -13.08
CA ILE A 127 -1.82 -4.69 -13.34
C ILE A 127 -2.20 -3.96 -12.04
N PRO A 128 -2.23 -2.61 -12.01
CA PRO A 128 -2.71 -1.90 -10.84
C PRO A 128 -4.22 -2.06 -10.72
N ILE A 129 -4.70 -2.24 -9.48
CA ILE A 129 -6.11 -2.23 -9.14
C ILE A 129 -6.35 -1.21 -8.03
N VAL A 130 -7.53 -0.60 -8.03
CA VAL A 130 -7.97 0.29 -6.94
C VAL A 130 -9.26 -0.27 -6.36
N VAL A 131 -9.29 -0.45 -5.05
CA VAL A 131 -10.49 -0.88 -4.34
C VAL A 131 -11.08 0.29 -3.60
N ALA A 132 -12.36 0.57 -3.83
CA ALA A 132 -13.12 1.58 -3.14
C ALA A 132 -14.06 0.95 -2.12
N VAL A 133 -13.94 1.40 -0.87
CA VAL A 133 -14.78 0.99 0.25
C VAL A 133 -15.67 2.16 0.65
N VAL A 134 -16.98 2.01 0.46
CA VAL A 134 -17.97 3.02 0.85
C VAL A 134 -18.36 2.77 2.30
N SER A 135 -18.06 3.74 3.17
CA SER A 135 -18.27 3.62 4.61
C SER A 135 -18.36 4.99 5.29
N PRO A 136 -19.16 5.17 6.36
CA PRO A 136 -19.17 6.41 7.15
C PRO A 136 -17.88 6.62 7.96
N CYS A 137 -17.16 5.55 8.28
CA CYS A 137 -15.91 5.55 9.05
C CYS A 137 -14.81 4.70 8.38
N PRO A 138 -13.53 4.86 8.74
CA PRO A 138 -12.47 4.05 8.16
C PRO A 138 -12.73 2.55 8.36
N PRO A 139 -12.52 1.70 7.35
CA PRO A 139 -12.88 0.28 7.43
C PRO A 139 -12.00 -0.50 8.42
N SER A 140 -10.73 -0.13 8.55
CA SER A 140 -9.83 -0.65 9.57
C SER A 140 -8.59 0.24 9.71
N ASP A 141 -7.96 0.23 10.86
CA ASP A 141 -6.64 0.84 11.12
C ASP A 141 -5.51 -0.21 11.18
N LYS A 142 -5.79 -1.44 10.73
CA LYS A 142 -4.85 -2.57 10.78
C LYS A 142 -4.46 -3.07 9.39
N ILE A 143 -3.35 -3.78 9.36
CA ILE A 143 -2.78 -4.45 8.20
C ILE A 143 -2.55 -5.91 8.57
N GLY A 144 -2.97 -6.80 7.69
CA GLY A 144 -2.64 -8.21 7.78
C GLY A 144 -1.34 -8.49 7.04
N ILE A 145 -0.48 -9.32 7.61
CA ILE A 145 0.79 -9.75 7.01
C ILE A 145 0.76 -11.27 6.98
N LYS A 146 0.73 -11.84 5.78
CA LYS A 146 0.79 -13.29 5.58
C LYS A 146 1.73 -13.60 4.42
N SER A 147 2.89 -14.17 4.75
CA SER A 147 3.82 -14.71 3.76
C SER A 147 3.52 -16.18 3.55
N VAL A 148 3.72 -16.69 2.33
CA VAL A 148 3.70 -18.13 2.03
C VAL A 148 4.73 -18.89 2.90
N GLN A 149 5.81 -18.24 3.32
CA GLN A 149 6.89 -18.83 4.11
C GLN A 149 6.76 -18.57 5.63
N ARG A 150 5.72 -17.87 6.09
CA ARG A 150 5.53 -17.58 7.52
C ARG A 150 4.39 -18.40 8.09
N GLU A 151 4.72 -19.15 9.14
CA GLU A 151 3.86 -20.01 9.96
C GLU A 151 2.59 -19.30 10.47
N THR A 152 2.66 -17.99 10.75
CA THR A 152 1.55 -17.24 11.36
C THR A 152 1.19 -15.96 10.63
N GLU A 153 -0.12 -15.79 10.42
CA GLU A 153 -0.72 -14.51 10.04
C GLU A 153 -0.59 -13.50 11.18
N GLU A 154 0.01 -12.35 10.88
CA GLU A 154 0.24 -11.26 11.82
C GLU A 154 -0.70 -10.08 11.49
N ILE A 155 -1.51 -9.63 12.45
CA ILE A 155 -2.35 -8.43 12.28
C ILE A 155 -1.75 -7.29 13.10
N VAL A 156 -1.23 -6.26 12.42
CA VAL A 156 -0.53 -5.12 13.04
C VAL A 156 -1.26 -3.80 12.77
N PRO A 157 -1.12 -2.77 13.63
CA PRO A 157 -1.56 -1.42 13.32
C PRO A 157 -0.88 -0.87 12.05
N MET A 158 -1.65 -0.20 11.18
CA MET A 158 -1.14 0.44 9.94
C MET A 158 0.06 1.36 10.19
N LYS A 159 0.07 2.06 11.32
CA LYS A 159 1.13 2.99 11.72
C LYS A 159 2.50 2.34 11.86
N GLU A 160 2.57 1.06 12.24
CA GLU A 160 3.82 0.32 12.33
C GLU A 160 4.46 0.11 10.95
N MET A 161 3.61 -0.03 9.93
CA MET A 161 3.96 -0.14 8.52
C MET A 161 4.05 1.22 7.82
N LYS A 162 4.04 2.33 8.58
CA LYS A 162 4.06 3.71 8.04
C LYS A 162 2.90 4.01 7.09
N MET A 163 1.76 3.33 7.30
CA MET A 163 0.53 3.50 6.53
C MET A 163 -0.54 4.20 7.35
N ASP A 164 -1.44 4.92 6.67
CA ASP A 164 -2.63 5.53 7.28
C ASP A 164 -3.66 5.88 6.19
N TRP A 165 -4.90 6.12 6.59
CA TRP A 165 -5.93 6.70 5.72
C TRP A 165 -5.71 8.21 5.63
N VAL A 166 -5.20 8.65 4.48
CA VAL A 166 -4.88 10.05 4.22
C VAL A 166 -5.97 10.67 3.34
N PRO A 167 -6.49 11.86 3.67
CA PRO A 167 -7.45 12.54 2.81
C PRO A 167 -6.79 12.85 1.45
N TYR A 168 -7.46 12.46 0.37
CA TYR A 168 -7.01 12.81 -0.96
C TYR A 168 -7.45 14.24 -1.31
N ILE A 169 -6.54 15.02 -1.89
CA ILE A 169 -6.80 16.40 -2.31
C ILE A 169 -6.79 16.43 -3.84
N PRO A 170 -7.95 16.68 -4.49
CA PRO A 170 -8.05 16.83 -5.94
C PRO A 170 -7.11 17.91 -6.47
N LEU A 171 -6.65 17.75 -7.72
CA LEU A 171 -5.63 18.60 -8.31
C LEU A 171 -6.02 20.09 -8.29
N ASP A 172 -7.28 20.41 -8.62
CA ASP A 172 -7.83 21.77 -8.65
C ASP A 172 -7.83 22.47 -7.27
N LYS A 173 -7.73 21.70 -6.19
CA LYS A 173 -7.82 22.17 -4.79
C LYS A 173 -6.47 22.23 -4.08
N ARG A 174 -5.39 21.75 -4.68
CA ARG A 174 -4.06 21.72 -4.02
C ARG A 174 -3.50 23.11 -3.74
N ASP A 175 -3.77 24.08 -4.62
CA ASP A 175 -3.26 25.45 -4.49
C ASP A 175 -4.01 26.29 -3.44
N ARG A 176 -5.27 25.92 -3.13
CA ARG A 176 -6.19 26.76 -2.31
C ARG A 176 -6.19 26.44 -0.82
N GLN A 177 -5.14 25.78 -0.31
CA GLN A 177 -4.91 25.38 1.08
C GLN A 177 -5.61 24.08 1.51
N VAL A 178 -4.77 23.08 1.79
CA VAL A 178 -5.02 21.85 2.55
C VAL A 178 -5.91 22.06 3.79
N VAL A 179 -5.82 23.24 4.42
CA VAL A 179 -6.54 23.60 5.65
C VAL A 179 -8.05 23.78 5.41
N GLU A 180 -8.47 24.35 4.27
CA GLU A 180 -9.90 24.60 4.01
C GLU A 180 -10.62 23.31 3.57
N TYR A 181 -9.95 22.48 2.76
CA TYR A 181 -10.47 21.16 2.37
C TYR A 181 -10.57 20.22 3.59
N GLY A 182 -9.58 20.23 4.48
CA GLY A 182 -9.63 19.49 5.74
C GLY A 182 -10.78 19.91 6.66
N ARG A 183 -11.23 21.16 6.59
CA ARG A 183 -12.37 21.70 7.36
C ARG A 183 -13.73 21.36 6.75
N LYS A 184 -13.81 21.08 5.45
CA LYS A 184 -15.07 20.76 4.72
C LYS A 184 -15.35 19.27 4.57
N SER A 185 -14.79 18.45 5.46
CA SER A 185 -14.90 16.98 5.50
C SER A 185 -14.55 16.28 4.16
N PRO A 186 -13.30 15.80 3.98
CA PRO A 186 -12.91 15.05 2.79
C PRO A 186 -13.89 13.90 2.54
N GLN A 187 -14.29 13.74 1.27
CA GLN A 187 -15.13 12.61 0.85
C GLN A 187 -14.27 11.40 0.44
N ILE A 188 -13.01 11.62 0.05
CA ILE A 188 -12.11 10.60 -0.46
C ILE A 188 -10.88 10.49 0.45
N PHE A 189 -10.58 9.28 0.87
CA PHE A 189 -9.38 8.91 1.61
C PHE A 189 -8.64 7.84 0.82
N VAL A 190 -7.31 7.91 0.80
CA VAL A 190 -6.45 6.89 0.20
C VAL A 190 -5.61 6.24 1.30
N LEU A 191 -5.39 4.95 1.21
CA LEU A 191 -4.38 4.28 2.02
C LEU A 191 -3.02 4.70 1.50
N GLY A 192 -2.36 5.59 2.23
CA GLY A 192 -1.04 6.10 1.88
C GLY A 192 0.06 5.36 2.63
N CYS A 193 1.28 5.36 2.09
CA CYS A 193 2.48 4.89 2.78
C CYS A 193 3.55 5.98 2.77
N THR A 194 4.07 6.33 3.95
CA THR A 194 5.13 7.35 4.10
C THR A 194 6.55 6.77 4.09
N GLN A 195 6.67 5.44 3.91
CA GLN A 195 7.95 4.75 3.85
C GLN A 195 8.71 5.13 2.58
N ARG A 196 9.86 5.78 2.74
CA ARG A 196 10.69 6.23 1.61
C ARG A 196 11.49 5.07 1.01
N ARG A 197 11.58 5.01 -0.32
CA ARG A 197 12.41 4.03 -1.06
C ARG A 197 13.85 3.96 -0.59
N ALA A 198 14.49 5.11 -0.35
CA ALA A 198 15.88 5.16 0.11
C ALA A 198 16.08 4.47 1.48
N ALA A 199 15.08 4.55 2.36
CA ALA A 199 15.15 3.93 3.68
C ALA A 199 14.97 2.40 3.64
N LEU A 200 14.43 1.85 2.54
CA LEU A 200 14.27 0.40 2.37
C LEU A 200 15.59 -0.31 2.09
N LYS A 201 16.53 0.36 1.39
CA LYS A 201 17.85 -0.20 1.07
C LYS A 201 18.67 -0.62 2.29
N HIS A 202 18.37 -0.03 3.44
CA HIS A 202 19.05 -0.30 4.71
C HIS A 202 18.15 -1.03 5.72
N MET A 203 16.97 -1.47 5.29
CA MET A 203 16.03 -2.19 6.13
C MET A 203 16.41 -3.67 6.21
N LYS A 204 16.20 -4.30 7.37
CA LYS A 204 16.34 -5.75 7.51
C LYS A 204 15.39 -6.46 6.56
N ILE A 205 15.85 -7.55 5.95
CA ILE A 205 15.10 -8.34 4.97
C ILE A 205 13.73 -8.76 5.52
N ASP A 206 13.67 -9.23 6.77
CA ASP A 206 12.42 -9.65 7.40
C ASP A 206 11.37 -8.54 7.50
N ARG A 207 11.83 -7.30 7.70
CA ARG A 207 10.95 -6.14 7.76
C ARG A 207 10.57 -5.66 6.36
N LEU A 208 11.50 -5.73 5.40
CA LEU A 208 11.20 -5.43 4.00
C LEU A 208 10.10 -6.36 3.48
N LYS A 209 10.24 -7.67 3.73
CA LYS A 209 9.27 -8.70 3.34
C LYS A 209 7.88 -8.49 3.93
N LYS A 210 7.75 -7.83 5.11
CA LYS A 210 6.43 -7.47 5.65
C LYS A 210 5.64 -6.55 4.70
N PHE A 211 6.30 -5.70 3.92
CA PHE A 211 5.62 -4.85 2.93
C PHE A 211 5.20 -5.62 1.69
N ASP A 212 5.99 -6.59 1.26
CA ASP A 212 5.65 -7.45 0.12
C ASP A 212 4.39 -8.30 0.42
N TYR A 213 4.20 -8.68 1.68
CA TYR A 213 3.12 -9.58 2.11
C TYR A 213 1.98 -8.89 2.88
N CYS A 214 1.97 -7.56 2.92
CA CYS A 214 0.92 -6.84 3.63
C CYS A 214 -0.35 -6.71 2.79
N LEU A 215 -1.50 -6.79 3.44
CA LEU A 215 -2.82 -6.62 2.84
C LEU A 215 -3.67 -5.74 3.77
N PRO A 216 -4.49 -4.82 3.23
CA PRO A 216 -5.47 -4.08 4.03
C PRO A 216 -6.35 -5.06 4.79
N TYR A 217 -6.35 -4.94 6.12
CA TYR A 217 -7.16 -5.80 6.96
C TYR A 217 -8.59 -5.27 7.04
N LEU A 218 -9.54 -6.19 7.07
CA LEU A 218 -10.91 -5.95 7.48
C LEU A 218 -11.25 -7.06 8.47
N MET A 219 -11.83 -6.70 9.61
CA MET A 219 -12.23 -7.71 10.59
C MET A 219 -13.32 -8.58 9.95
N PRO A 220 -13.14 -9.91 9.79
CA PRO A 220 -14.19 -10.76 9.27
C PRO A 220 -15.27 -10.86 10.34
N ILE A 221 -16.51 -10.52 9.98
CA ILE A 221 -17.62 -10.41 10.94
C ILE A 221 -18.36 -11.72 11.02
N LYS A 222 -18.51 -12.43 9.90
CA LYS A 222 -19.15 -13.74 9.85
C LYS A 222 -18.15 -14.84 10.18
N GLU A 223 -18.59 -15.85 10.92
CA GLU A 223 -17.74 -16.99 11.28
C GLU A 223 -17.33 -17.86 10.07
N GLU A 224 -18.12 -17.83 9.01
CA GLU A 224 -17.87 -18.55 7.75
C GLU A 224 -16.79 -17.88 6.89
N GLU A 225 -16.51 -16.60 7.12
CA GLU A 225 -15.50 -15.83 6.38
C GLU A 225 -14.07 -16.03 6.94
N LEU A 226 -13.88 -16.92 7.94
CA LEU A 226 -12.55 -17.24 8.45
C LEU A 226 -11.98 -18.49 7.81
N GLU A 227 -10.95 -18.26 7.03
CA GLU A 227 -9.93 -19.26 6.74
C GLU A 227 -8.84 -19.17 7.79
N LEU A 228 -9.06 -19.82 8.94
CA LEU A 228 -7.97 -20.12 9.86
C LEU A 228 -7.18 -21.30 9.31
N SER A 229 -5.85 -21.21 9.36
CA SER A 229 -4.97 -22.27 8.90
C SER A 229 -5.26 -23.58 9.63
N THR A 230 -5.35 -24.66 8.86
CA THR A 230 -5.39 -26.05 9.34
C THR A 230 -4.04 -26.73 9.29
N GLU A 231 -3.10 -26.12 8.57
CA GLU A 231 -1.69 -26.46 8.54
C GLU A 231 -0.98 -26.04 9.83
N VAL A 232 -0.11 -26.92 10.31
CA VAL A 232 0.76 -26.74 11.47
C VAL A 232 2.18 -27.07 11.05
N ASP A 233 3.08 -26.11 11.25
CA ASP A 233 4.51 -26.36 11.14
C ASP A 233 4.98 -27.21 12.33
N ILE A 234 5.58 -28.35 12.03
CA ILE A 234 6.12 -29.31 12.99
C ILE A 234 7.63 -29.24 12.91
N LEU A 235 8.26 -28.88 14.02
CA LEU A 235 9.70 -28.97 14.21
C LEU A 235 9.99 -29.96 15.34
N PHE A 236 10.12 -31.23 14.99
CA PHE A 236 10.29 -32.32 15.95
C PHE A 236 11.78 -32.52 16.29
N PRO A 237 12.17 -32.43 17.58
CA PRO A 237 13.56 -32.64 17.99
C PRO A 237 13.90 -34.14 17.98
N ALA A 238 14.67 -34.59 16.99
CA ALA A 238 15.00 -36.00 16.78
C ALA A 238 16.44 -36.36 17.20
N GLU A 239 16.90 -35.99 18.39
CA GLU A 239 18.29 -36.27 18.82
C GLU A 239 18.61 -37.79 18.80
N PRO A 240 19.80 -38.21 18.30
CA PRO A 240 20.96 -37.41 17.87
C PRO A 240 20.90 -36.88 16.41
N ASN A 241 19.82 -37.16 15.68
CA ASN A 241 19.61 -36.70 14.30
C ASN A 241 19.18 -35.22 14.26
N PRO A 242 19.31 -34.56 13.09
CA PRO A 242 18.75 -33.23 12.88
C PRO A 242 17.23 -33.21 13.14
N PRO A 243 16.67 -32.09 13.61
CA PRO A 243 15.23 -31.95 13.77
C PRO A 243 14.48 -32.20 12.46
N VAL A 244 13.35 -32.90 12.57
CA VAL A 244 12.45 -33.14 11.43
C VAL A 244 11.54 -31.92 11.30
N TYR A 245 11.61 -31.24 10.16
CA TYR A 245 10.69 -30.16 9.80
C TYR A 245 9.68 -30.66 8.78
N CYS A 246 8.39 -30.53 9.09
CA CYS A 246 7.32 -30.87 8.16
C CYS A 246 6.06 -30.04 8.45
N VAL A 247 5.15 -30.00 7.49
CA VAL A 247 3.85 -29.33 7.61
C VAL A 247 2.77 -30.39 7.70
N PHE A 248 1.96 -30.33 8.76
CA PHE A 248 0.84 -31.24 8.99
C PHE A 248 -0.49 -30.49 8.89
N ASP A 249 -1.38 -30.91 8.02
CA ASP A 249 -2.72 -30.34 7.90
C ASP A 249 -3.76 -31.26 8.52
N TRP A 250 -4.32 -30.90 9.69
CA TRP A 250 -5.30 -31.76 10.37
C TRP A 250 -6.63 -31.94 9.64
N GLN A 251 -6.88 -31.19 8.56
CA GLN A 251 -8.08 -31.34 7.73
C GLN A 251 -7.88 -32.38 6.62
N PHE A 252 -6.66 -32.55 6.12
CA PHE A 252 -6.34 -33.41 4.98
C PHE A 252 -5.44 -34.59 5.34
N ASP A 253 -4.65 -34.47 6.40
CA ASP A 253 -3.71 -35.49 6.87
C ASP A 253 -4.26 -36.28 8.06
N GLU A 254 -4.01 -37.58 8.04
CA GLU A 254 -4.23 -38.49 9.15
C GLU A 254 -2.89 -38.69 9.88
N VAL A 255 -2.88 -38.70 11.22
CA VAL A 255 -1.63 -38.62 12.01
C VAL A 255 -0.79 -39.89 11.86
N GLU A 256 -1.44 -41.06 11.79
CA GLU A 256 -0.74 -42.34 11.66
C GLU A 256 -0.16 -42.50 10.25
N GLU A 257 -0.96 -42.22 9.21
CA GLU A 257 -0.51 -42.24 7.81
C GLU A 257 0.64 -41.26 7.57
N PHE A 258 0.52 -40.03 8.10
CA PHE A 258 1.55 -39.01 7.99
C PHE A 258 2.87 -39.43 8.65
N ALA A 259 2.81 -40.05 9.84
CA ALA A 259 4.00 -40.56 10.52
C ALA A 259 4.63 -41.74 9.78
N ASP A 260 3.80 -42.64 9.22
CA ASP A 260 4.29 -43.77 8.43
C ASP A 260 4.99 -43.33 7.14
N ASP A 261 4.49 -42.30 6.47
CA ASP A 261 5.13 -41.75 5.27
C ASP A 261 6.49 -41.11 5.58
N ARG A 262 6.61 -40.39 6.71
CA ARG A 262 7.91 -39.87 7.17
C ARG A 262 8.93 -40.97 7.49
N ILE A 263 8.47 -42.14 7.96
CA ILE A 263 9.34 -43.30 8.19
C ILE A 263 9.77 -43.93 6.85
N LYS A 264 8.85 -44.06 5.88
CA LYS A 264 9.17 -44.58 4.53
C LYS A 264 10.18 -43.70 3.79
N GLU A 265 10.12 -42.39 4.02
CA GLU A 265 11.04 -41.41 3.46
C GLU A 265 12.39 -41.33 4.21
N GLU A 266 12.58 -42.18 5.24
CA GLU A 266 13.78 -42.21 6.10
C GLU A 266 14.03 -40.89 6.87
N GLU A 267 13.02 -40.02 6.98
CA GLU A 267 13.09 -38.76 7.73
C GLU A 267 12.85 -38.95 9.23
N LEU A 268 12.08 -39.97 9.60
CA LEU A 268 11.77 -40.33 10.99
C LEU A 268 12.11 -41.80 11.24
N SER A 269 12.71 -42.10 12.39
CA SER A 269 12.99 -43.48 12.76
C SER A 269 11.75 -44.16 13.36
N ALA A 270 11.58 -45.46 13.10
CA ALA A 270 10.38 -46.20 13.53
C ALA A 270 10.20 -46.24 15.06
N ASP A 271 11.29 -46.18 15.82
CA ASP A 271 11.29 -46.08 17.29
C ASP A 271 10.80 -44.72 17.81
N GLN A 272 10.86 -43.68 16.99
CA GLN A 272 10.38 -42.33 17.32
C GLN A 272 8.92 -42.10 16.92
N LYS A 273 8.27 -43.05 16.23
CA LYS A 273 6.90 -42.90 15.69
C LYS A 273 5.91 -42.40 16.73
N ASP A 274 5.83 -43.05 17.89
CA ASP A 274 4.86 -42.71 18.94
C ASP A 274 5.13 -41.31 19.53
N ALA A 275 6.39 -40.98 19.76
CA ALA A 275 6.79 -39.66 20.26
C ALA A 275 6.47 -38.55 19.26
N PHE A 276 6.72 -38.80 17.97
CA PHE A 276 6.39 -37.88 16.89
C PHE A 276 4.88 -37.65 16.78
N MET A 277 4.08 -38.73 16.77
CA MET A 277 2.61 -38.61 16.71
C MET A 277 2.04 -37.81 17.89
N GLU A 278 2.54 -38.04 19.11
CA GLU A 278 2.10 -37.26 20.27
C GLU A 278 2.53 -35.79 20.16
N PHE A 279 3.74 -35.51 19.66
CA PHE A 279 4.19 -34.15 19.39
C PHE A 279 3.31 -33.43 18.36
N VAL A 280 2.97 -34.09 17.25
CA VAL A 280 2.04 -33.56 16.24
C VAL A 280 0.68 -33.26 16.87
N LYS A 281 0.10 -34.19 17.63
CA LYS A 281 -1.19 -33.98 18.32
C LYS A 281 -1.12 -32.80 19.31
N GLU A 282 -0.03 -32.64 20.04
CA GLU A 282 0.17 -31.50 20.95
C GLU A 282 0.20 -30.18 20.20
N LYS A 283 0.97 -30.10 19.10
CA LYS A 283 1.04 -28.90 18.25
C LYS A 283 -0.31 -28.55 17.63
N VAL A 284 -1.05 -29.54 17.14
CA VAL A 284 -2.41 -29.37 16.64
C VAL A 284 -3.35 -28.85 17.74
N ARG A 285 -3.27 -29.39 18.96
CA ARG A 285 -4.07 -28.91 20.11
C ARG A 285 -3.73 -27.45 20.46
N GLN A 286 -2.45 -27.09 20.45
CA GLN A 286 -2.00 -25.73 20.69
C GLN A 286 -2.57 -24.77 19.63
N GLN A 287 -2.40 -25.08 18.34
CA GLN A 287 -2.90 -24.25 17.25
C GLN A 287 -4.43 -24.13 17.29
N LYS A 288 -5.16 -25.21 17.60
CA LYS A 288 -6.63 -25.17 17.80
C LYS A 288 -7.03 -24.27 18.96
N ARG A 289 -6.25 -24.22 20.06
CA ARG A 289 -6.49 -23.30 21.18
C ARG A 289 -6.27 -21.85 20.76
N GLU A 290 -5.16 -21.55 20.09
CA GLU A 290 -4.86 -20.20 19.58
C GLU A 290 -5.92 -19.73 18.59
N ASN A 291 -6.39 -20.62 17.71
CA ASN A 291 -7.50 -20.37 16.79
C ASN A 291 -8.80 -20.03 17.54
N ARG A 292 -9.11 -20.72 18.66
CA ARG A 292 -10.28 -20.40 19.50
C ARG A 292 -10.13 -19.05 20.20
N GLU A 293 -8.97 -18.76 20.78
CA GLU A 293 -8.69 -17.49 21.44
C GLU A 293 -8.77 -16.31 20.46
N LYS A 294 -8.23 -16.46 19.24
CA LYS A 294 -8.37 -15.46 18.16
C LYS A 294 -9.84 -15.24 17.79
N LYS A 295 -10.64 -16.30 17.68
CA LYS A 295 -12.10 -16.20 17.43
C LYS A 295 -12.81 -15.44 18.56
N GLU A 296 -12.49 -15.75 19.80
CA GLU A 296 -13.11 -15.11 20.97
C GLU A 296 -12.69 -13.64 21.12
N ALA A 297 -11.40 -13.34 21.02
CA ALA A 297 -10.89 -11.97 21.08
C ALA A 297 -11.55 -11.08 20.02
N ARG A 298 -11.78 -11.63 18.83
CA ARG A 298 -12.49 -10.92 17.77
C ARG A 298 -13.99 -10.77 18.06
N ARG A 299 -14.66 -11.80 18.58
CA ARG A 299 -16.07 -11.70 19.01
C ARG A 299 -16.23 -10.57 20.03
N GLN A 300 -15.35 -10.54 21.03
CA GLN A 300 -15.32 -9.47 22.02
C GLN A 300 -15.02 -8.10 21.39
N ALA A 301 -14.10 -8.03 20.41
CA ALA A 301 -13.80 -6.79 19.71
C ALA A 301 -15.02 -6.28 18.92
N PHE A 302 -15.74 -7.16 18.24
CA PHE A 302 -16.98 -6.82 17.55
C PHE A 302 -18.08 -6.38 18.52
N GLU A 303 -18.28 -7.10 19.62
CA GLU A 303 -19.26 -6.74 20.66
C GLU A 303 -19.02 -5.35 21.25
N LYS A 304 -17.75 -4.98 21.47
CA LYS A 304 -17.33 -3.66 21.98
C LYS A 304 -17.46 -2.52 20.97
N MET A 305 -17.71 -2.81 19.68
CA MET A 305 -17.95 -1.76 18.69
C MET A 305 -19.27 -1.03 18.96
N SER A 306 -19.30 0.27 18.63
CA SER A 306 -20.52 1.07 18.67
C SER A 306 -21.57 0.52 17.70
N VAL A 307 -22.85 0.84 17.96
CA VAL A 307 -23.97 0.43 17.09
C VAL A 307 -23.78 1.00 15.69
N GLU A 308 -23.31 2.24 15.59
CA GLU A 308 -23.03 2.91 14.33
C GLU A 308 -21.91 2.22 13.54
N ALA A 309 -20.87 1.73 14.22
CA ALA A 309 -19.78 1.03 13.56
C ALA A 309 -20.22 -0.34 13.06
N LYS A 310 -20.99 -1.10 13.86
CA LYS A 310 -21.57 -2.38 13.45
C LYS A 310 -22.47 -2.21 12.22
N ALA A 311 -23.35 -1.22 12.24
CA ALA A 311 -24.21 -0.90 11.10
C ALA A 311 -23.40 -0.46 9.87
N ALA A 312 -22.32 0.31 10.05
CA ALA A 312 -21.42 0.68 8.96
C ALA A 312 -20.78 -0.56 8.31
N PHE A 313 -20.30 -1.48 9.14
CA PHE A 313 -19.67 -2.73 8.73
C PHE A 313 -20.61 -3.65 7.94
N GLU A 314 -21.87 -3.80 8.36
CA GLU A 314 -22.86 -4.62 7.67
C GLU A 314 -23.24 -4.08 6.28
N ASN A 315 -23.11 -2.76 6.09
CA ASN A 315 -23.50 -2.07 4.86
C ASN A 315 -22.31 -1.67 3.97
N LEU A 316 -21.12 -2.20 4.26
CA LEU A 316 -19.93 -1.92 3.45
C LEU A 316 -20.15 -2.38 2.00
N LYS A 317 -19.88 -1.46 1.07
CA LYS A 317 -19.83 -1.77 -0.37
C LYS A 317 -18.41 -1.63 -0.87
N TYR A 318 -18.01 -2.59 -1.69
CA TYR A 318 -16.69 -2.67 -2.28
C TYR A 318 -16.79 -2.63 -3.80
N TYR A 319 -16.08 -1.70 -4.41
CA TYR A 319 -15.94 -1.60 -5.86
C TYR A 319 -14.48 -1.82 -6.21
N LYS A 320 -14.20 -2.65 -7.21
CA LYS A 320 -12.83 -2.91 -7.66
C LYS A 320 -12.66 -2.38 -9.07
N PHE A 321 -11.78 -1.41 -9.22
CA PHE A 321 -11.49 -0.73 -10.48
C PHE A 321 -10.24 -1.32 -11.09
N TYR A 322 -10.36 -1.78 -12.33
CA TYR A 322 -9.26 -2.02 -13.24
C TYR A 322 -9.11 -0.82 -14.17
N PRO A 323 -7.91 -0.63 -14.76
CA PRO A 323 -7.76 0.37 -15.79
C PRO A 323 -8.62 0.06 -17.02
N VAL A 324 -9.05 1.11 -17.70
CA VAL A 324 -9.76 1.06 -18.98
C VAL A 324 -8.78 0.66 -20.08
N GLN A 325 -9.27 -0.14 -21.04
CA GLN A 325 -8.47 -0.57 -22.17
C GLN A 325 -8.07 0.62 -23.05
N THR A 326 -6.78 0.76 -23.32
CA THR A 326 -6.23 1.71 -24.31
C THR A 326 -5.42 0.97 -25.37
N ALA A 327 -5.04 1.66 -26.45
CA ALA A 327 -4.21 1.05 -27.50
C ALA A 327 -2.78 0.72 -27.03
N ASP A 328 -2.28 1.43 -26.02
CA ASP A 328 -0.91 1.31 -25.52
C ASP A 328 -0.77 0.38 -24.30
N THR A 329 -1.88 -0.18 -23.82
CA THR A 329 -1.93 -1.10 -22.68
C THR A 329 -2.25 -2.53 -23.13
N PRO A 330 -1.76 -3.56 -22.43
CA PRO A 330 -2.18 -4.95 -22.69
C PRO A 330 -3.68 -5.14 -22.49
N ASP A 331 -4.25 -6.12 -23.19
CA ASP A 331 -5.64 -6.53 -22.96
C ASP A 331 -5.73 -7.34 -21.67
N ILE A 332 -6.49 -6.80 -20.72
CA ILE A 332 -6.69 -7.39 -19.39
C ILE A 332 -8.12 -7.90 -19.18
N SER A 333 -8.97 -7.87 -20.21
CA SER A 333 -10.40 -8.22 -20.11
C SER A 333 -10.63 -9.63 -19.53
N ALA A 334 -9.79 -10.59 -19.93
CA ALA A 334 -9.88 -11.99 -19.51
C ALA A 334 -9.40 -12.26 -18.08
N VAL A 335 -8.67 -11.33 -17.46
CA VAL A 335 -8.04 -11.53 -16.14
C VAL A 335 -8.69 -10.72 -15.03
N LYS A 336 -9.74 -9.94 -15.33
CA LYS A 336 -10.48 -9.19 -14.31
C LYS A 336 -11.19 -10.16 -13.35
N ALA A 337 -10.79 -10.14 -12.09
CA ALA A 337 -11.40 -10.91 -11.00
C ALA A 337 -12.06 -10.00 -9.95
N SER A 338 -13.17 -10.46 -9.37
CA SER A 338 -13.87 -9.79 -8.27
C SER A 338 -13.18 -9.99 -6.92
N TYR A 339 -12.39 -11.04 -6.75
CA TYR A 339 -11.64 -11.28 -5.52
C TYR A 339 -10.69 -10.11 -5.21
N ILE A 340 -10.73 -9.58 -3.99
CA ILE A 340 -9.91 -8.46 -3.53
C ILE A 340 -8.73 -9.01 -2.72
N ASN A 341 -9.03 -9.64 -1.59
CA ASN A 341 -8.08 -10.32 -0.71
C ASN A 341 -8.86 -11.14 0.31
N ARG A 342 -8.16 -11.86 1.19
CA ARG A 342 -8.77 -12.76 2.18
C ARG A 342 -9.64 -12.07 3.23
N TYR A 343 -9.50 -10.77 3.44
CA TYR A 343 -10.27 -10.01 4.45
C TYR A 343 -11.49 -9.31 3.86
N TYR A 344 -11.37 -8.81 2.64
CA TYR A 344 -12.46 -8.13 1.92
C TYR A 344 -13.26 -9.09 1.02
N ASN A 345 -12.74 -10.31 0.82
CA ASN A 345 -13.31 -11.34 -0.06
C ASN A 345 -13.53 -10.82 -1.49
N LYS A 346 -14.78 -10.71 -1.95
CA LYS A 346 -15.11 -10.27 -3.32
C LYS A 346 -15.70 -8.87 -3.33
N ALA A 347 -15.33 -8.11 -4.35
CA ALA A 347 -15.98 -6.86 -4.70
C ALA A 347 -17.45 -7.11 -5.05
N HIS A 348 -18.32 -6.16 -4.70
CA HIS A 348 -19.73 -6.18 -5.09
C HIS A 348 -19.87 -5.89 -6.58
N GLU A 349 -18.98 -5.08 -7.13
CA GLU A 349 -18.94 -4.73 -8.55
C GLU A 349 -17.49 -4.54 -9.00
N VAL A 350 -17.19 -5.00 -10.21
CA VAL A 350 -15.89 -4.84 -10.88
C VAL A 350 -16.08 -3.86 -12.02
N LEU A 351 -15.24 -2.83 -12.07
CA LEU A 351 -15.32 -1.68 -12.98
C LEU A 351 -14.06 -1.54 -13.84
#